data_AF-A0A7S4PF71-F1
#
_entry.id   AF-A0A7S4PF71-F1
#
_cell.length_a   1.000
_cell.length_b   1.000
_cell.length_c   1.000
_cell.angle_alpha   90.00
_cell.angle_beta   90.00
_cell.angle_gamma   90.00
#
_symmetry.space_group_name_H-M   'P 1'
#
loop_
_entity.id
_entity.type
_entity.pdbx_description
1 polymer ?
#
loop_
_entity_poly.entity_id
_entity_poly.type
_entity_poly.pdbx_seq_one_letter_code
_entity_poly.pdbx_strand_id
1 'polypeptide(L)'
;HSATSSSSSSSSAPVGVSVTGRVLREITLSEPIRYAPGDQVEKWLNGLLCLEATIPPQVQSSCPHPSKCELFYVNRDTLFSFHKTSETFLEHMMALYVSSHYKNTPNDMMLMSDAPLHHLFVLLAPLDGKKGGMPEILTVLQVCLEGGIAKQAVKEELGTGKRPAGD
;
A
#
# COMPACT_ATOMS: atom_id res chain seq x y z
N HIS A 1 -41.04 52.15 -35.92
CA HIS A 1 -40.45 52.79 -34.73
C HIS A 1 -39.36 51.86 -34.21
N SER A 2 -38.15 51.86 -34.78
CA SER A 2 -37.02 52.78 -34.47
C SER A 2 -36.51 52.52 -33.05
N ALA A 3 -35.44 51.73 -32.83
CA ALA A 3 -34.01 52.02 -33.00
C ALA A 3 -33.42 53.05 -32.01
N THR A 4 -32.51 52.60 -31.13
CA THR A 4 -31.32 53.29 -30.55
C THR A 4 -30.57 52.25 -29.69
N SER A 5 -29.39 51.69 -30.01
CA SER A 5 -28.00 52.22 -30.00
C SER A 5 -27.68 53.03 -28.74
N SER A 6 -26.57 52.91 -28.01
CA SER A 6 -25.34 52.09 -28.02
C SER A 6 -24.49 52.65 -26.87
N SER A 7 -23.76 51.85 -26.10
CA SER A 7 -22.49 52.33 -25.51
C SER A 7 -21.49 51.18 -25.38
N SER A 8 -20.42 51.32 -26.16
CA SER A 8 -19.21 50.53 -26.17
C SER A 8 -18.38 50.79 -24.91
N SER A 9 -17.88 49.73 -24.28
CA SER A 9 -16.62 49.81 -23.55
C SER A 9 -15.78 48.58 -23.86
N SER A 10 -14.75 48.82 -24.66
CA SER A 10 -13.63 47.93 -24.89
C SER A 10 -12.71 47.94 -23.66
N SER A 11 -12.43 46.78 -23.09
CA SER A 11 -11.21 46.60 -22.29
C SER A 11 -10.76 45.14 -22.32
N SER A 12 -9.70 44.93 -23.11
CA SER A 12 -8.66 43.89 -23.02
C SER A 12 -9.06 42.51 -22.50
N ALA A 13 -9.24 41.58 -23.43
CA ALA A 13 -9.08 40.15 -23.15
C ALA A 13 -7.68 39.91 -22.54
N PRO A 14 -7.55 39.12 -21.46
CA PRO A 14 -6.25 38.70 -21.01
C PRO A 14 -5.63 37.84 -22.11
N VAL A 15 -4.42 38.19 -22.52
CA VAL A 15 -3.60 37.40 -23.43
C VAL A 15 -3.41 36.04 -22.77
N GLY A 16 -4.20 35.06 -23.23
CA GLY A 16 -4.10 33.69 -22.79
C GLY A 16 -2.72 33.19 -23.19
N VAL A 17 -1.86 32.98 -22.20
CA VAL A 17 -0.65 32.18 -22.37
C VAL A 17 -1.13 30.81 -22.84
N SER A 18 -0.97 30.55 -24.14
CA SER A 18 -1.27 29.25 -24.75
C SER A 18 -0.28 28.25 -24.17
N VAL A 19 -0.68 27.58 -23.09
CA VAL A 19 -0.04 26.36 -22.63
C VAL A 19 -0.36 25.31 -23.68
N THR A 20 0.50 25.18 -24.69
CA THR A 20 0.50 24.06 -25.66
C THR A 20 0.98 22.76 -24.99
N GLY A 21 0.45 22.48 -23.80
CA GLY A 21 0.69 21.25 -23.05
C GLY A 21 -0.36 20.21 -23.41
N ARG A 22 0.05 18.95 -23.54
CA ARG A 22 -0.88 17.81 -23.63
C ARG A 22 -1.78 17.81 -22.38
N VAL A 23 -3.10 17.77 -22.58
CA VAL A 23 -4.06 17.66 -21.47
C VAL A 23 -4.18 16.20 -21.06
N LEU A 24 -3.76 15.87 -19.83
CA LEU A 24 -4.05 14.57 -19.23
C LEU A 24 -5.51 14.55 -18.79
N ARG A 25 -6.27 13.54 -19.23
CA ARG A 25 -7.62 13.27 -18.74
C ARG A 25 -7.64 11.90 -18.10
N GLU A 26 -7.82 11.86 -16.79
CA GLU A 26 -8.03 10.63 -16.03
C GLU A 26 -9.52 10.32 -15.98
N ILE A 27 -9.87 9.06 -16.27
CA ILE A 27 -11.26 8.56 -16.22
C ILE A 27 -11.21 7.26 -15.43
N THR A 28 -12.03 7.18 -14.37
CA THR A 28 -12.15 6.00 -13.51
C THR A 28 -13.54 5.41 -13.66
N LEU A 29 -13.62 4.09 -13.81
CA LEU A 29 -14.87 3.35 -13.85
C LEU A 29 -15.04 2.59 -12.53
N SER A 30 -16.19 2.72 -11.88
CA SER A 30 -16.46 2.10 -10.58
C SER A 30 -17.67 1.16 -10.58
N GLU A 31 -18.47 1.13 -11.64
CA GLU A 31 -19.68 0.29 -11.71
C GLU A 31 -19.32 -1.13 -12.22
N PRO A 32 -19.52 -2.18 -11.41
CA PRO A 32 -19.25 -3.56 -11.82
C PRO A 32 -20.29 -4.04 -12.83
N ILE A 33 -19.84 -4.78 -13.85
CA ILE A 33 -20.74 -5.34 -14.88
C ILE A 33 -21.13 -6.81 -14.63
N ARG A 34 -20.40 -7.50 -13.73
CA ARG A 34 -20.58 -8.94 -13.46
C ARG A 34 -21.37 -9.21 -12.18
N TYR A 35 -21.31 -8.29 -11.22
CA TYR A 35 -21.87 -8.43 -9.88
C TYR A 35 -22.62 -7.15 -9.52
N ALA A 36 -23.40 -7.19 -8.43
CA ALA A 36 -24.10 -6.02 -7.95
C ALA A 36 -23.11 -5.01 -7.32
N PRO A 37 -23.38 -3.70 -7.43
CA PRO A 37 -22.63 -2.70 -6.67
C PRO A 37 -22.66 -3.01 -5.16
N GLY A 38 -21.50 -3.02 -4.52
CA GLY A 38 -21.39 -3.32 -3.08
C GLY A 38 -21.52 -4.80 -2.72
N ASP A 39 -21.08 -5.71 -3.60
CA ASP A 39 -21.04 -7.14 -3.30
C ASP A 39 -20.19 -7.40 -2.04
N GLN A 40 -20.79 -8.09 -1.07
CA GLN A 40 -20.17 -8.39 0.22
C GLN A 40 -19.03 -9.39 0.09
N VAL A 41 -19.06 -10.28 -0.91
CA VAL A 41 -17.98 -11.23 -1.20
C VAL A 41 -16.79 -10.49 -1.79
N GLU A 42 -17.02 -9.55 -2.70
CA GLU A 42 -15.98 -8.68 -3.26
C GLU A 42 -15.32 -7.84 -2.15
N LYS A 43 -16.14 -7.22 -1.29
CA LYS A 43 -15.64 -6.45 -0.15
C LYS A 43 -14.78 -7.30 0.81
N TRP A 44 -15.25 -8.51 1.12
CA TRP A 44 -14.51 -9.44 1.96
C TRP A 44 -13.18 -9.84 1.32
N LEU A 45 -13.19 -10.15 0.02
CA LEU A 45 -11.99 -10.56 -0.72
C LEU A 45 -10.97 -9.42 -0.80
N ASN A 46 -11.41 -8.19 -1.07
CA ASN A 46 -10.56 -7.01 -1.11
C ASN A 46 -9.92 -6.72 0.26
N GLY A 47 -10.66 -6.91 1.35
CA GLY A 47 -10.14 -6.81 2.71
C GLY A 47 -9.10 -7.90 3.00
N LEU A 48 -9.44 -9.17 2.74
CA LEU A 48 -8.56 -10.32 2.98
C LEU A 48 -7.23 -10.22 2.23
N LEU A 49 -7.29 -9.77 0.96
CA LEU A 49 -6.11 -9.65 0.10
C LEU A 49 -5.47 -8.26 0.16
N CYS A 50 -5.99 -7.36 1.00
CA CYS A 50 -5.54 -5.98 1.15
C CYS A 50 -5.42 -5.23 -0.20
N LEU A 51 -6.34 -5.47 -1.14
CA LEU A 51 -6.28 -4.89 -2.49
C LEU A 51 -6.60 -3.39 -2.53
N GLU A 52 -7.31 -2.91 -1.50
CA GLU A 52 -7.63 -1.50 -1.31
C GLU A 52 -6.68 -0.81 -0.32
N ALA A 53 -5.52 -1.42 -0.02
CA ALA A 53 -4.54 -0.86 0.89
C ALA A 53 -4.03 0.49 0.37
N THR A 54 -4.33 1.55 1.11
CA THR A 54 -3.88 2.90 0.82
C THR A 54 -2.89 3.34 1.89
N ILE A 55 -1.85 4.06 1.49
CA ILE A 55 -0.88 4.60 2.45
C ILE A 55 -1.65 5.61 3.31
N PRO A 56 -1.71 5.42 4.65
CA PRO A 56 -2.41 6.37 5.50
C PRO A 56 -1.76 7.76 5.34
N PRO A 57 -2.56 8.83 5.28
CA PRO A 57 -2.01 10.18 5.21
C PRO A 57 -1.13 10.43 6.43
N GLN A 58 0.13 10.83 6.20
CA GLN A 58 1.09 11.02 7.28
C GLN A 58 0.59 12.07 8.27
N VAL A 59 0.52 11.68 9.55
CA VAL A 59 0.05 12.54 10.65
C VAL A 59 1.07 13.66 10.95
N GLN A 60 2.33 13.48 10.55
CA GLN A 60 3.40 14.45 10.70
C GLN A 60 3.97 14.83 9.33
N SER A 61 3.97 16.11 9.00
CA SER A 61 4.44 16.65 7.71
C SER A 61 5.97 16.59 7.49
N SER A 62 6.69 15.88 8.36
CA SER A 62 8.16 15.77 8.33
C SER A 62 8.56 14.35 8.70
N CYS A 63 9.13 13.62 7.76
CA CYS A 63 9.79 12.35 8.06
C CYS A 63 10.85 12.56 9.15
N PRO A 64 10.89 11.72 10.19
CA PRO A 64 11.90 11.83 11.24
C PRO A 64 13.30 11.55 10.68
N HIS A 65 14.33 12.10 11.34
CA HIS A 65 15.72 11.82 10.99
C HIS A 65 16.00 10.31 11.14
N PRO A 66 16.65 9.64 10.16
CA PRO A 66 16.85 8.18 10.17
C PRO A 66 17.50 7.64 11.45
N SER A 67 18.41 8.40 12.07
CA SER A 67 19.05 8.02 13.35
C SER A 67 18.11 7.94 14.56
N LYS A 68 16.87 8.41 14.44
CA LYS A 68 15.83 8.31 15.48
C LYS A 68 14.84 7.19 15.20
N CYS A 69 14.90 6.58 14.01
CA CYS A 69 14.02 5.50 13.62
C CYS A 69 14.66 4.17 14.03
N GLU A 70 13.82 3.21 14.41
CA GLU A 70 14.26 1.90 14.84
C GLU A 70 13.63 0.82 13.96
N LEU A 71 14.43 -0.22 13.67
CA LEU A 71 14.01 -1.36 12.89
C LEU A 71 13.49 -2.46 13.83
N PHE A 72 12.28 -2.92 13.56
CA PHE A 72 11.62 -3.98 14.33
C PHE A 72 11.47 -5.23 13.50
N TYR A 73 11.69 -6.38 14.13
CA TYR A 73 11.35 -7.69 13.58
C TYR A 73 9.85 -7.95 13.77
N VAL A 74 9.16 -8.32 12.71
CA VAL A 74 7.71 -8.60 12.75
C VAL A 74 7.49 -10.10 12.96
N ASN A 75 6.71 -10.44 14.00
CA ASN A 75 6.25 -11.80 14.19
C ASN A 75 5.06 -12.09 13.24
N ARG A 76 5.28 -12.99 12.27
CA ARG A 76 4.27 -13.40 11.28
C ARG A 76 3.02 -13.98 11.91
N ASP A 77 3.15 -14.81 12.94
CA ASP A 77 2.00 -15.46 13.59
C ASP A 77 1.07 -14.42 14.23
N THR A 78 1.65 -13.32 14.73
CA THR A 78 0.90 -12.20 15.33
C THR A 78 0.36 -11.25 14.27
N LEU A 79 1.07 -11.09 13.15
CA LEU A 79 0.66 -10.28 12.00
C LEU A 79 -0.57 -10.90 11.31
N PHE A 80 -0.56 -12.20 11.07
CA PHE A 80 -1.63 -12.94 10.39
C PHE A 80 -2.65 -13.56 11.36
N SER A 81 -2.76 -13.03 12.58
CA SER A 81 -3.67 -13.56 13.60
C SER A 81 -5.14 -13.13 13.42
N PHE A 82 -5.44 -12.35 12.37
CA PHE A 82 -6.76 -11.76 12.11
C PHE A 82 -7.32 -10.90 13.26
N HIS A 83 -6.42 -10.32 14.08
CA HIS A 83 -6.80 -9.37 15.11
C HIS A 83 -6.92 -7.97 14.50
N LYS A 84 -7.92 -7.18 14.93
CA LYS A 84 -8.21 -5.86 14.35
C LYS A 84 -6.98 -4.95 14.20
N THR A 85 -6.12 -4.91 15.21
CA THR A 85 -4.90 -4.09 15.17
C THR A 85 -3.84 -4.67 14.22
N SER A 86 -3.77 -6.00 14.10
CA SER A 86 -2.84 -6.67 13.18
C SER A 86 -3.27 -6.47 11.73
N GLU A 87 -4.58 -6.53 11.44
CA GLU A 87 -5.12 -6.26 10.09
C GLU A 87 -4.81 -4.84 9.64
N THR A 88 -5.07 -3.82 10.47
CA THR A 88 -4.71 -2.43 10.11
C THR A 88 -3.19 -2.26 9.94
N PHE A 89 -2.38 -2.98 10.71
CA PHE A 89 -0.93 -2.95 10.55
C PHE A 89 -0.47 -3.63 9.25
N LEU A 90 -1.09 -4.76 8.89
CA LEU A 90 -0.86 -5.48 7.64
C LEU A 90 -1.30 -4.66 6.44
N GLU A 91 -2.46 -4.00 6.49
CA GLU A 91 -2.94 -3.08 5.45
C GLU A 91 -1.92 -1.96 5.19
N HIS A 92 -1.37 -1.33 6.24
CA HIS A 92 -0.32 -0.32 6.07
C HIS A 92 0.97 -0.90 5.47
N MET A 93 1.35 -2.12 5.88
CA MET A 93 2.51 -2.80 5.32
C MET A 93 2.31 -3.11 3.83
N MET A 94 1.12 -3.59 3.46
CA MET A 94 0.76 -3.92 2.09
C MET A 94 0.64 -2.68 1.21
N ALA A 95 0.12 -1.57 1.74
CA ALA A 95 0.09 -0.29 1.02
C ALA A 95 1.50 0.16 0.62
N LEU A 96 2.48 -0.01 1.50
CA LEU A 96 3.89 0.29 1.20
C LEU A 96 4.48 -0.68 0.17
N TYR A 97 4.15 -1.98 0.21
CA TYR A 97 4.57 -2.92 -0.84
C TYR A 97 3.98 -2.56 -2.19
N VAL A 98 2.68 -2.32 -2.24
CA VAL A 98 1.96 -2.06 -3.48
C VAL A 98 2.44 -0.76 -4.14
N SER A 99 2.71 0.26 -3.33
CA SER A 99 3.24 1.54 -3.83
C SER A 99 4.71 1.50 -4.24
N SER A 100 5.52 0.66 -3.60
CA SER A 100 6.97 0.63 -3.85
C SER A 100 7.35 -0.27 -5.03
N HIS A 101 6.55 -1.30 -5.32
CA HIS A 101 6.91 -2.31 -6.30
C HIS A 101 6.02 -2.24 -7.55
N TYR A 102 6.66 -2.21 -8.72
CA TYR A 102 6.00 -2.00 -10.03
C TYR A 102 4.99 -3.09 -10.40
N LYS A 103 5.12 -4.31 -9.85
CA LYS A 103 4.22 -5.42 -10.13
C LYS A 103 4.00 -6.27 -8.90
N ASN A 104 2.77 -6.30 -8.40
CA ASN A 104 2.40 -7.10 -7.24
C ASN A 104 1.40 -8.17 -7.65
N THR A 105 1.49 -9.33 -7.01
CA THR A 105 0.51 -10.40 -7.16
C THR A 105 -0.08 -10.75 -5.79
N PRO A 106 -1.37 -11.12 -5.69
CA PRO A 106 -1.93 -11.56 -4.41
C PRO A 106 -1.20 -12.76 -3.79
N ASN A 107 -0.49 -13.54 -4.61
CA ASN A 107 0.35 -14.66 -4.14
C ASN A 107 1.53 -14.20 -3.27
N ASP A 108 1.93 -12.92 -3.34
CA ASP A 108 3.03 -12.37 -2.56
C ASP A 108 2.68 -12.39 -1.06
N MET A 109 1.42 -12.11 -0.70
CA MET A 109 0.92 -12.26 0.68
C MET A 109 0.99 -13.70 1.16
N MET A 110 0.62 -14.65 0.30
CA MET A 110 0.68 -16.08 0.61
C MET A 110 2.13 -16.53 0.81
N LEU A 111 3.08 -16.04 0.00
CA LEU A 111 4.50 -16.33 0.19
C LEU A 111 5.02 -15.78 1.54
N MET A 112 4.62 -14.56 1.90
CA MET A 112 4.99 -13.93 3.17
C MET A 112 4.43 -14.66 4.39
N SER A 113 3.23 -15.25 4.29
CA SER A 113 2.62 -16.00 5.41
C SER A 113 3.25 -17.38 5.59
N ASP A 114 3.53 -18.06 4.48
CA ASP A 114 3.75 -19.50 4.50
C ASP A 114 5.22 -19.93 4.53
N ALA A 115 6.13 -19.09 4.04
CA ALA A 115 7.52 -19.48 3.86
C ALA A 115 8.36 -19.11 5.10
N PRO A 116 8.86 -20.10 5.86
CA PRO A 116 9.45 -19.83 7.17
C PRO A 116 10.78 -19.08 7.09
N LEU A 117 11.46 -19.13 5.95
CA LEU A 117 12.71 -18.43 5.66
C LEU A 117 12.53 -16.94 5.31
N HIS A 118 11.30 -16.47 5.13
CA HIS A 118 11.01 -15.06 4.84
C HIS A 118 10.81 -14.23 6.10
N HIS A 119 11.80 -13.46 6.46
CA HIS A 119 11.74 -12.54 7.59
C HIS A 119 11.24 -11.17 7.17
N LEU A 120 10.39 -10.58 8.02
CA LEU A 120 9.80 -9.28 7.80
C LEU A 120 10.35 -8.31 8.85
N PHE A 121 10.83 -7.16 8.38
CA PHE A 121 11.26 -6.06 9.22
C PHE A 121 10.55 -4.78 8.82
N VAL A 122 10.30 -3.94 9.81
CA VAL A 122 9.62 -2.65 9.63
C VAL A 122 10.42 -1.55 10.30
N LEU A 123 10.65 -0.45 9.58
CA LEU A 123 11.23 0.76 10.14
C LEU A 123 10.10 1.62 10.68
N LEU A 124 10.11 1.88 11.98
CA LEU A 124 9.08 2.68 12.64
C LEU A 124 9.59 4.10 12.91
N ALA A 125 8.69 5.07 12.80
CA ALA A 125 8.92 6.42 13.31
C ALA A 125 9.12 6.39 14.84
N PRO A 126 9.81 7.39 15.43
CA PRO A 126 10.00 7.47 16.87
C PRO A 126 8.68 7.38 17.62
N LEU A 127 8.59 6.45 18.57
CA LEU A 127 7.39 6.24 19.36
C LEU A 127 7.29 7.36 20.41
N ASP A 128 6.43 8.34 20.16
CA ASP A 128 6.01 9.27 21.20
C ASP A 128 5.16 8.49 22.21
N GLY A 129 5.79 7.95 23.26
CA GLY A 129 5.17 7.11 24.30
C GLY A 129 3.99 7.74 25.08
N LYS A 130 3.51 8.91 24.66
CA LYS A 130 2.31 9.61 25.16
C LYS A 130 1.08 9.44 24.28
N LYS A 131 1.21 8.92 23.05
CA LYS A 131 0.09 8.68 22.13
C LYS A 131 -0.12 7.18 21.98
N GLY A 132 -1.22 6.65 22.52
CA GLY A 132 -1.63 5.25 22.37
C GLY A 132 -2.17 4.91 20.98
N GLY A 133 -1.45 5.32 19.93
CA GLY A 133 -1.80 5.08 18.53
C GLY A 133 -0.97 3.95 17.92
N MET A 134 -1.41 3.46 16.76
CA MET A 134 -0.60 2.55 15.96
C MET A 134 0.70 3.25 15.53
N PRO A 135 1.87 2.57 15.63
CA PRO A 135 3.11 3.14 15.16
C PRO A 135 3.09 3.37 13.65
N GLU A 136 3.71 4.46 13.22
CA GLU A 136 3.84 4.78 11.80
C GLU A 136 4.94 3.95 11.16
N ILE A 137 4.58 3.17 10.14
CA ILE A 137 5.50 2.36 9.34
C ILE A 137 6.06 3.23 8.23
N LEU A 138 7.38 3.42 8.21
CA LEU A 138 8.07 4.23 7.20
C LEU A 138 8.59 3.38 6.05
N THR A 139 9.01 2.14 6.34
CA THR A 139 9.60 1.23 5.35
C THR A 139 9.38 -0.21 5.78
N VAL A 140 9.16 -1.08 4.80
CA VAL A 140 9.03 -2.52 5.00
C VAL A 140 10.17 -3.22 4.26
N LEU A 141 10.78 -4.19 4.90
CA LEU A 141 11.90 -4.97 4.39
C LEU A 141 11.56 -6.46 4.50
N GLN A 142 11.56 -7.14 3.36
CA GLN A 142 11.44 -8.60 3.28
C GLN A 142 12.81 -9.20 2.97
N VAL A 143 13.24 -10.15 3.80
CA VAL A 143 14.52 -10.85 3.64
C VAL A 143 14.25 -12.34 3.57
N CYS A 144 14.75 -12.99 2.52
CA CYS A 144 14.78 -14.46 2.45
C CYS A 144 16.16 -14.95 2.88
N LEU A 145 16.23 -15.90 3.81
CA LEU A 145 17.47 -16.60 4.11
C LEU A 145 17.71 -17.71 3.10
N GLU A 146 18.72 -17.52 2.24
CA GLU A 146 19.11 -18.50 1.24
C GLU A 146 20.46 -19.16 1.61
N GLY A 147 20.50 -20.49 1.60
CA GLY A 147 21.71 -21.28 1.87
C GLY A 147 22.05 -21.47 3.36
N GLY A 148 22.95 -22.43 3.66
CA GLY A 148 23.40 -22.72 5.03
C GLY A 148 22.35 -23.28 6.00
N ILE A 149 21.15 -23.58 5.50
CA ILE A 149 20.02 -24.07 6.30
C ILE A 149 20.29 -25.52 6.74
N ALA A 150 20.03 -25.82 8.00
CA ALA A 150 20.17 -27.16 8.53
C ALA A 150 19.34 -28.15 7.70
N LYS A 151 19.96 -29.27 7.27
CA LYS A 151 19.31 -30.32 6.45
C LYS A 151 17.98 -30.84 7.04
N GLN A 152 17.79 -30.68 8.34
CA GLN A 152 16.58 -31.04 9.07
C GLN A 152 15.42 -30.07 8.77
N ALA A 153 15.67 -28.76 8.78
CA ALA A 153 14.66 -27.75 8.40
C ALA A 153 14.25 -27.91 6.93
N VAL A 154 15.21 -28.17 6.04
CA VAL A 154 14.93 -28.48 4.61
C VAL A 154 14.08 -29.74 4.46
N LYS A 155 14.32 -30.78 5.27
CA LYS A 155 13.53 -32.02 5.24
C LYS A 155 12.10 -31.83 5.78
N GLU A 156 11.91 -30.99 6.78
CA GLU A 156 10.59 -30.65 7.32
C GLU A 156 9.75 -29.85 6.30
N GLU A 157 10.38 -28.91 5.59
CA GLU A 157 9.74 -28.19 4.47
C GLU A 157 9.40 -29.12 3.29
N LEU A 158 10.34 -30.00 2.89
CA LEU A 158 10.07 -30.95 1.80
C LEU A 158 8.94 -31.93 2.16
N GLY A 159 8.82 -32.30 3.43
CA GLY A 159 7.78 -33.20 3.94
C GLY A 159 6.37 -32.60 3.93
N THR A 160 6.25 -31.27 3.92
CA THR A 160 4.96 -30.56 3.81
C THR A 160 4.54 -30.28 2.37
N GLY A 161 5.35 -30.68 1.38
CA GLY A 161 5.02 -30.57 -0.04
C GLY A 161 5.13 -29.15 -0.63
N LYS A 162 5.58 -28.17 0.16
CA LYS A 162 5.83 -26.81 -0.29
C LYS A 162 7.18 -26.76 -1.01
N ARG A 163 7.15 -26.62 -2.33
CA ARG A 163 8.34 -26.22 -3.10
C ARG A 163 8.37 -24.69 -3.09
N PRO A 164 9.47 -24.05 -2.64
CA PRO A 164 9.62 -22.63 -2.86
C PRO A 164 9.56 -22.35 -4.37
N ALA A 165 8.76 -21.36 -4.76
CA ALA A 165 8.74 -20.87 -6.13
C ALA A 165 9.91 -19.88 -6.29
N GLY A 166 11.10 -20.43 -6.50
CA GLY A 166 12.37 -19.71 -6.60
C GLY A 166 13.50 -20.72 -6.44
N ASP A 167 14.49 -20.62 -7.33
CA ASP A 167 15.58 -21.58 -7.68
C ASP A 167 15.92 -22.69 -6.66
#